data_AF-A0A833ARK3-F1
#
_entry.id   AF-A0A833ARK3-F1
#
_cell.length_a   1.000
_cell.length_b   1.000
_cell.length_c   1.000
_cell.angle_alpha   90.00
_cell.angle_beta   90.00
_cell.angle_gamma   90.00
#
_symmetry.space_group_name_H-M   'P 1'
#
loop_
_entity.id
_entity.type
_entity.pdbx_description
1 polymer ?
#
loop_
_entity_poly.entity_id
_entity_poly.type
_entity_poly.pdbx_seq_one_letter_code
_entity_poly.pdbx_strand_id
1 'polypeptide(L)'
;MSDIFEYRKRAHESYSTKYVKIELKWSKIAFYLLAITIFVGSVLTLPLVYMNYFHQGEKTGPLASFDEVNSSVNSKISNLEKQYSLFSGEVKEQPVTDLEVDDDKHDAELAAFTKSDDLVVNNHNASSEFNSLSARNDEKPSIPANKPKLNNESAAISQIIQSVESNVEQSLQEQDALADHYSKREVSLENIPTIRPLLGGRITDIYGVRIDPFLKRSKHHGGLDIAAPVGTQVFAPAAGKIIYVRRKYVKNRGYGKCVKIDH
;
A
#
# COMPACT_ATOMS: atom_id res chain seq x y z
N MET A 1 18.81 78.27 -53.93
CA MET A 1 18.37 77.10 -54.73
C MET A 1 19.53 76.27 -55.30
N SER A 2 20.79 76.72 -55.13
CA SER A 2 22.02 76.01 -55.53
C SER A 2 22.43 74.88 -54.58
N ASP A 3 22.16 74.99 -53.28
CA ASP A 3 22.69 74.04 -52.29
C ASP A 3 21.94 72.70 -52.25
N ILE A 4 20.68 72.67 -52.70
CA ILE A 4 19.89 71.43 -52.80
C ILE A 4 20.37 70.57 -53.98
N PHE A 5 20.91 71.19 -55.04
CA PHE A 5 21.46 70.47 -56.19
C PHE A 5 22.84 69.86 -55.89
N GLU A 6 23.67 70.53 -55.09
CA GLU A 6 24.97 69.96 -54.67
C GLU A 6 24.81 68.76 -53.72
N TYR A 7 23.82 68.81 -52.82
CA TYR A 7 23.53 67.68 -51.93
C TYR A 7 23.07 66.44 -52.70
N ARG A 8 22.25 66.62 -53.75
CA ARG A 8 21.77 65.51 -54.59
C ARG A 8 22.87 64.89 -55.44
N LYS A 9 23.90 65.67 -55.84
CA LYS A 9 25.04 65.16 -56.61
C LYS A 9 25.99 64.31 -55.75
N ARG A 10 26.23 64.68 -54.48
CA ARG A 10 27.00 63.85 -53.54
C ARG A 10 26.27 62.56 -53.12
N ALA A 11 24.94 62.58 -53.07
CA ALA A 11 24.16 61.40 -52.68
C ALA A 11 24.17 60.27 -53.73
N HIS A 12 24.39 60.58 -55.01
CA HIS A 12 24.42 59.58 -56.08
C HIS A 12 25.78 58.90 -56.30
N GLU A 13 26.89 59.48 -55.85
CA GLU A 13 28.23 58.87 -55.98
C GLU A 13 28.57 57.86 -54.87
N SER A 14 27.75 57.75 -53.81
CA SER A 14 28.08 56.93 -52.63
C SER A 14 27.61 55.47 -52.67
N TYR A 15 26.88 55.04 -53.72
CA TYR A 15 26.38 53.67 -53.83
C TYR A 15 27.01 52.93 -55.02
N SER A 16 28.33 52.84 -55.04
CA SER A 16 29.01 51.78 -55.81
C SER A 16 28.85 50.47 -55.03
N THR A 17 27.91 49.63 -55.47
CA THR A 17 27.74 48.28 -54.94
C THR A 17 28.96 47.44 -55.33
N LYS A 18 29.95 47.38 -54.43
CA LYS A 18 31.09 46.48 -54.54
C LYS A 18 30.59 45.03 -54.39
N TYR A 19 30.37 44.34 -55.50
CA TYR A 19 30.16 42.90 -55.49
C TYR A 19 31.51 42.21 -55.28
N VAL A 20 31.63 41.46 -54.18
CA VAL A 20 32.77 40.57 -53.97
C VAL A 20 32.49 39.30 -54.77
N LYS A 21 33.30 39.04 -55.79
CA LYS A 21 33.23 37.79 -56.55
C LYS A 21 33.74 36.65 -55.65
N ILE A 22 32.82 35.90 -55.05
CA ILE A 22 33.18 34.76 -54.20
C ILE A 22 33.48 33.57 -55.12
N GLU A 23 34.75 33.24 -55.29
CA GLU A 23 35.16 32.03 -56.00
C GLU A 23 35.07 30.83 -55.04
N LEU A 24 33.91 30.18 -55.02
CA LEU A 24 33.76 28.92 -54.28
C LEU A 24 34.57 27.83 -54.98
N LYS A 25 35.67 27.42 -54.35
CA LYS A 25 36.43 26.24 -54.78
C LYS A 25 35.60 24.99 -54.53
N TRP A 26 35.49 24.12 -55.54
CA TRP A 26 34.76 22.85 -55.47
C TRP A 26 35.15 21.97 -54.28
N SER A 27 36.40 22.05 -53.81
CA SER A 27 36.85 21.34 -52.61
C SER A 27 36.13 21.78 -51.33
N LYS A 28 35.77 23.06 -51.19
CA LYS A 28 35.02 23.56 -50.01
C LYS A 28 33.56 23.13 -50.08
N ILE A 29 32.95 23.17 -51.27
CA ILE A 29 31.58 22.69 -51.48
C ILE A 29 31.49 21.20 -51.15
N ALA A 30 32.42 20.40 -51.65
CA ALA A 30 32.47 18.96 -51.37
C ALA A 30 32.62 18.67 -49.86
N PHE A 31 33.44 19.45 -49.15
CA PHE A 31 33.58 19.34 -47.70
C PHE A 31 32.28 19.65 -46.96
N TYR A 32 31.59 20.75 -47.31
CA TYR A 32 30.32 21.10 -46.66
C TYR A 32 29.21 20.09 -46.99
N LEU A 33 29.17 19.56 -48.21
CA LEU A 33 28.23 18.49 -48.57
C LEU A 33 28.47 17.22 -47.76
N LEU A 34 29.72 16.80 -47.58
CA LEU A 34 30.08 15.66 -46.73
C LEU A 34 29.72 15.91 -45.25
N ALA A 35 29.94 17.11 -44.74
CA ALA A 35 29.58 17.46 -43.37
C ALA A 35 28.06 17.42 -43.17
N ILE A 36 27.28 17.89 -44.15
CA ILE A 36 25.81 17.85 -44.12
C ILE A 36 25.30 16.40 -44.16
N THR A 37 25.87 15.53 -45.01
CA THR A 37 25.43 14.13 -45.07
C THR A 37 25.71 13.38 -43.77
N ILE A 38 26.87 13.60 -43.15
CA ILE A 38 27.19 13.03 -41.84
C ILE A 38 26.24 13.56 -40.76
N PHE A 39 25.95 14.86 -40.76
CA PHE A 39 25.04 15.48 -39.80
C PHE A 39 23.62 14.92 -39.93
N VAL A 40 23.08 14.88 -41.17
CA VAL A 40 21.74 14.33 -41.45
C VAL A 40 21.67 12.84 -41.09
N GLY A 41 22.70 12.06 -41.43
CA GLY A 41 22.79 10.65 -41.07
C GLY A 41 22.79 10.44 -39.56
N SER A 42 23.51 11.27 -38.81
CA SER A 42 23.53 11.22 -37.34
C SER A 42 22.16 11.57 -36.74
N VAL A 43 21.50 12.62 -37.23
CA VAL A 43 20.17 13.02 -36.75
C VAL A 43 19.11 11.95 -37.01
N LEU A 44 19.24 11.18 -38.10
CA LEU A 44 18.31 10.07 -38.42
C LEU A 44 18.60 8.78 -37.65
N THR A 45 19.87 8.45 -37.42
CA THR A 45 20.27 7.18 -36.80
C THR A 45 20.24 7.22 -35.28
N LEU A 46 20.58 8.35 -34.65
CA LEU A 46 20.60 8.47 -33.19
C LEU A 46 19.23 8.20 -32.53
N PRO A 47 18.08 8.69 -33.06
CA PRO A 47 16.77 8.37 -32.51
C PRO A 47 16.42 6.89 -32.62
N LEU A 48 16.79 6.23 -33.74
CA LEU A 48 16.54 4.80 -33.93
C LEU A 48 17.35 3.96 -32.95
N VAL A 49 18.63 4.30 -32.77
CA VAL A 49 19.49 3.67 -31.77
C VAL A 49 18.93 3.90 -30.36
N TYR A 50 18.53 5.13 -30.04
CA TYR A 50 17.94 5.48 -28.75
C TYR A 50 16.66 4.67 -28.47
N MET A 51 15.75 4.57 -29.44
CA MET A 51 14.53 3.76 -29.33
C MET A 51 14.86 2.27 -29.14
N ASN A 52 15.84 1.72 -29.87
CA ASN A 52 16.26 0.32 -29.71
C ASN A 52 16.90 0.03 -28.34
N TYR A 53 17.66 0.99 -27.79
CA TYR A 53 18.21 0.89 -26.44
C TYR A 53 17.11 0.98 -25.37
N PHE A 54 16.16 1.90 -25.52
CA PHE A 54 15.05 2.07 -24.58
C PHE A 54 14.13 0.84 -24.56
N HIS A 55 13.82 0.28 -25.74
CA HIS A 55 12.94 -0.88 -25.84
C HIS A 55 13.58 -2.18 -25.31
N GLN A 56 14.92 -2.29 -25.30
CA GLN A 56 15.62 -3.37 -24.58
C GLN A 56 15.60 -3.18 -23.05
N GLY A 57 15.51 -1.92 -22.58
CA GLY A 57 15.37 -1.59 -21.16
C GLY A 57 14.02 -2.00 -20.55
N GLU A 58 12.94 -2.01 -21.33
CA GLU A 58 11.62 -2.49 -20.89
C GLU A 58 11.62 -3.99 -20.59
N LYS A 59 12.39 -4.79 -21.34
CA LYS A 59 12.45 -6.26 -21.16
C LYS A 59 13.32 -6.71 -19.98
N THR A 60 14.10 -5.81 -19.38
CA THR A 60 15.09 -6.14 -18.33
C THR A 60 14.96 -5.29 -17.06
N GLY A 61 13.99 -4.38 -17.02
CA GLY A 61 13.73 -3.48 -15.90
C GLY A 61 12.60 -3.93 -14.96
N PRO A 62 12.21 -3.06 -14.00
CA PRO A 62 11.17 -3.33 -12.99
C PRO A 62 9.81 -3.77 -13.55
N LEU A 63 9.55 -3.53 -14.84
CA LEU A 63 8.34 -4.00 -15.53
C LEU A 63 8.28 -5.53 -15.62
N ALA A 64 9.41 -6.22 -15.83
CA ALA A 64 9.47 -7.69 -15.80
C ALA A 64 9.12 -8.25 -14.41
N SER A 65 9.53 -7.55 -13.34
CA SER A 65 9.13 -7.91 -11.98
C SER A 65 7.65 -7.62 -11.70
N PHE A 66 7.03 -6.65 -12.38
CA PHE A 66 5.59 -6.41 -12.28
C PHE A 66 4.78 -7.52 -12.98
N ASP A 67 5.22 -7.99 -14.14
CA ASP A 67 4.56 -9.10 -14.84
C ASP A 67 4.68 -10.43 -14.05
N GLU A 68 5.84 -10.67 -13.43
CA GLU A 68 6.06 -11.82 -12.56
C GLU A 68 5.20 -11.76 -11.30
N VAL A 69 5.12 -10.58 -10.67
CA VAL A 69 4.24 -10.35 -9.50
C VAL A 69 2.78 -10.49 -9.89
N ASN A 70 2.34 -9.94 -11.03
CA ASN A 70 0.97 -10.08 -11.51
C ASN A 70 0.60 -11.54 -11.79
N SER A 71 1.50 -12.30 -12.41
CA SER A 71 1.32 -13.74 -12.64
C SER A 71 1.21 -14.52 -11.31
N SER A 72 2.05 -14.17 -10.33
CA SER A 72 1.99 -14.75 -8.98
C SER A 72 0.70 -14.42 -8.25
N VAL A 73 0.22 -13.17 -8.33
CA VAL A 73 -1.05 -12.75 -7.74
C VAL A 73 -2.23 -13.48 -8.38
N ASN A 74 -2.26 -13.57 -9.71
CA ASN A 74 -3.33 -14.25 -10.44
C ASN A 74 -3.37 -15.76 -10.13
N SER A 75 -2.22 -16.42 -9.99
CA SER A 75 -2.17 -17.82 -9.58
C SER A 75 -2.65 -18.04 -8.13
N LYS A 76 -2.37 -17.10 -7.21
CA LYS A 76 -2.89 -17.14 -5.83
C LYS A 76 -4.40 -16.93 -5.79
N ILE A 77 -4.93 -15.99 -6.58
CA ILE A 77 -6.37 -15.76 -6.71
C ILE A 77 -7.06 -17.02 -7.23
N SER A 78 -6.54 -17.64 -8.30
CA SER A 78 -7.10 -18.88 -8.85
C SER A 78 -7.08 -20.04 -7.84
N ASN A 79 -6.02 -20.15 -7.04
CA ASN A 79 -5.95 -21.17 -5.98
C ASN A 79 -6.94 -20.90 -4.85
N LEU A 80 -7.13 -19.64 -4.45
CA LEU A 80 -8.13 -19.24 -3.45
C LEU A 80 -9.55 -19.47 -3.95
N GLU A 81 -9.84 -19.14 -5.21
CA GLU A 81 -11.12 -19.43 -5.86
C GLU A 81 -11.40 -20.93 -5.91
N LYS A 82 -10.38 -21.75 -6.18
CA LYS A 82 -10.50 -23.21 -6.17
C LYS A 82 -10.71 -23.76 -4.76
N GLN A 83 -10.07 -23.18 -3.75
CA GLN A 83 -10.32 -23.53 -2.35
C GLN A 83 -11.73 -23.14 -1.93
N TYR A 84 -12.20 -21.96 -2.34
CA TYR A 84 -13.55 -21.47 -2.07
C TYR A 84 -14.60 -22.32 -2.78
N SER A 85 -14.38 -22.72 -4.04
CA SER A 85 -15.30 -23.58 -4.78
C SER A 85 -15.32 -25.02 -4.28
N LEU A 86 -14.20 -25.52 -3.74
CA LEU A 86 -14.14 -26.80 -3.05
C LEU A 86 -14.88 -26.75 -1.71
N PHE A 87 -14.78 -25.63 -0.99
CA PHE A 87 -15.48 -25.41 0.28
C PHE A 87 -16.97 -25.14 0.10
N SER A 88 -17.34 -24.32 -0.90
CA SER A 88 -18.74 -24.00 -1.23
C SER A 88 -19.44 -25.13 -1.97
N GLY A 89 -18.70 -26.00 -2.67
CA GLY A 89 -19.23 -27.19 -3.33
C GLY A 89 -19.74 -28.26 -2.35
N GLU A 90 -19.35 -28.20 -1.08
CA GLU A 90 -19.89 -29.06 -0.02
C GLU A 90 -21.19 -28.50 0.59
N VAL A 91 -21.51 -27.23 0.34
CA VAL A 91 -22.79 -26.61 0.69
C VAL A 91 -23.65 -26.52 -0.57
N LYS A 92 -24.36 -27.61 -0.88
CA LYS A 92 -25.41 -27.62 -1.91
C LYS A 92 -26.41 -26.48 -1.65
N GLU A 93 -26.54 -25.62 -2.64
CA GLU A 93 -27.49 -24.52 -2.72
C GLU A 93 -28.91 -24.95 -2.30
N GLN A 94 -29.45 -24.30 -1.27
CA GLN A 94 -30.87 -23.94 -1.23
C GLN A 94 -30.93 -22.47 -1.67
N PRO A 95 -31.70 -22.13 -2.72
CA PRO A 95 -31.75 -20.77 -3.22
C PRO A 95 -32.54 -19.91 -2.22
N VAL A 96 -31.86 -19.00 -1.53
CA VAL A 96 -32.52 -17.94 -0.77
C VAL A 96 -32.94 -16.89 -1.78
N THR A 97 -34.22 -16.98 -2.17
CA THR A 97 -34.93 -15.92 -2.88
C THR A 97 -34.85 -14.63 -2.08
N ASP A 98 -34.60 -13.53 -2.79
CA ASP A 98 -34.62 -12.16 -2.31
C ASP A 98 -35.73 -11.91 -1.27
N LEU A 99 -35.33 -11.63 -0.04
CA LEU A 99 -36.16 -10.96 0.94
C LEU A 99 -35.44 -9.66 1.32
N GLU A 100 -35.87 -8.58 0.68
CA GLU A 100 -36.00 -7.28 1.35
C GLU A 100 -36.65 -7.53 2.71
N VAL A 101 -35.91 -7.31 3.79
CA VAL A 101 -36.48 -7.23 5.13
C VAL A 101 -36.22 -5.82 5.62
N ASP A 102 -37.33 -5.08 5.69
CA ASP A 102 -37.47 -3.75 6.27
C ASP A 102 -36.75 -3.64 7.63
N ASP A 103 -35.93 -2.61 7.75
CA ASP A 103 -35.05 -2.32 8.90
C ASP A 103 -35.79 -1.71 10.12
N ASP A 104 -37.11 -1.91 10.23
CA ASP A 104 -37.97 -1.08 11.10
C ASP A 104 -38.55 -1.79 12.34
N LYS A 105 -37.94 -2.89 12.85
CA LYS A 105 -38.61 -3.61 13.97
C LYS A 105 -37.78 -4.35 15.02
N HIS A 106 -36.55 -3.93 15.36
CA HIS A 106 -35.76 -4.61 16.40
C HIS A 106 -35.39 -3.77 17.63
N ASP A 107 -36.17 -2.74 17.96
CA ASP A 107 -35.95 -1.95 19.18
C ASP A 107 -36.77 -2.41 20.40
N ALA A 108 -37.55 -3.49 20.29
CA ALA A 108 -38.43 -3.96 21.37
C ALA A 108 -37.88 -5.16 22.19
N GLU A 109 -36.81 -5.82 21.74
CA GLU A 109 -36.32 -7.04 22.41
C GLU A 109 -35.09 -6.80 23.31
N LEU A 110 -34.44 -5.63 23.21
CA LEU A 110 -33.29 -5.25 24.07
C LEU A 110 -33.68 -4.83 25.50
N ALA A 111 -34.97 -4.65 25.81
CA ALA A 111 -35.42 -4.25 27.14
C ALA A 111 -35.73 -5.43 28.10
N ALA A 112 -35.70 -6.66 27.61
CA ALA A 112 -36.02 -7.85 28.43
C ALA A 112 -34.79 -8.50 29.09
N PHE A 113 -33.56 -8.11 28.70
CA PHE A 113 -32.33 -8.77 29.15
C PHE A 113 -31.62 -8.09 30.33
N THR A 114 -32.18 -7.01 30.90
CA THR A 114 -31.56 -6.25 32.00
C THR A 114 -32.25 -6.43 33.35
N LYS A 115 -33.06 -7.49 33.54
CA LYS A 115 -33.79 -7.73 34.80
C LYS A 115 -33.59 -9.12 35.41
N SER A 116 -32.39 -9.67 35.32
CA SER A 116 -32.05 -10.95 35.98
C SER A 116 -30.78 -10.92 36.84
N ASP A 117 -30.31 -9.73 37.24
CA ASP A 117 -29.12 -9.58 38.11
C ASP A 117 -29.43 -9.68 39.63
N ASP A 118 -30.65 -10.02 40.03
CA ASP A 118 -31.07 -10.07 41.45
C ASP A 118 -31.31 -11.49 42.01
N LEU A 119 -30.61 -12.53 41.53
CA LEU A 119 -30.73 -13.90 42.10
C LEU A 119 -29.40 -14.58 42.44
N VAL A 120 -28.39 -13.80 42.84
CA VAL A 120 -27.26 -14.32 43.62
C VAL A 120 -27.55 -14.04 45.09
N VAL A 121 -28.06 -15.04 45.81
CA VAL A 121 -27.98 -15.29 47.27
C VAL A 121 -29.19 -16.12 47.69
N ASN A 122 -28.96 -17.44 47.86
CA ASN A 122 -29.61 -18.39 48.77
C ASN A 122 -29.84 -19.75 48.12
N ASN A 123 -28.79 -20.58 48.12
CA ASN A 123 -28.98 -22.03 47.99
C ASN A 123 -28.07 -22.80 48.96
N HIS A 124 -28.15 -22.42 50.24
CA HIS A 124 -27.90 -23.36 51.34
C HIS A 124 -29.28 -23.84 51.77
N ASN A 125 -29.65 -25.08 51.42
CA ASN A 125 -30.69 -25.92 52.06
C ASN A 125 -31.06 -27.20 51.25
N ALA A 126 -30.35 -27.54 50.17
CA ALA A 126 -30.64 -28.76 49.37
C ALA A 126 -29.87 -30.02 49.84
N SER A 127 -29.48 -30.12 51.11
CA SER A 127 -28.78 -31.30 51.67
C SER A 127 -29.53 -32.01 52.80
N SER A 128 -30.80 -31.67 53.06
CA SER A 128 -31.56 -32.22 54.20
C SER A 128 -32.65 -33.26 53.85
N GLU A 129 -32.93 -33.54 52.58
CA GLU A 129 -34.03 -34.48 52.20
C GLU A 129 -33.57 -35.85 51.70
N PHE A 130 -32.26 -36.14 51.67
CA PHE A 130 -31.76 -37.40 51.11
C PHE A 130 -31.57 -38.54 52.15
N ASN A 131 -31.90 -38.33 53.43
CA ASN A 131 -31.53 -39.28 54.50
C ASN A 131 -32.70 -40.04 55.16
N SER A 132 -33.85 -40.18 54.47
CA SER A 132 -35.01 -40.89 55.01
C SER A 132 -35.68 -41.86 54.04
N LEU A 133 -34.91 -42.65 53.28
CA LEU A 133 -35.46 -43.76 52.45
C LEU A 133 -34.57 -45.01 52.46
N SER A 134 -33.91 -45.33 53.57
CA SER A 134 -33.28 -46.63 53.81
C SER A 134 -33.96 -47.39 54.94
N ALA A 135 -35.24 -47.75 54.75
CA ALA A 135 -35.92 -48.75 55.57
C ALA A 135 -37.25 -49.21 54.96
N ARG A 136 -37.21 -50.10 53.95
CA ARG A 136 -38.17 -51.22 53.80
C ARG A 136 -37.82 -52.08 52.58
N ASN A 137 -37.44 -53.32 52.86
CA ASN A 137 -37.30 -54.40 51.89
C ASN A 137 -38.68 -54.94 51.48
N ASP A 138 -38.65 -55.71 50.38
CA ASP A 138 -39.61 -56.74 49.99
C ASP A 138 -40.82 -56.32 49.16
N GLU A 139 -40.57 -56.00 47.88
CA GLU A 139 -41.29 -56.66 46.79
C GLU A 139 -40.51 -56.52 45.47
N LYS A 140 -40.49 -57.59 44.68
CA LYS A 140 -39.83 -57.65 43.38
C LYS A 140 -40.90 -57.50 42.30
N PRO A 141 -41.05 -56.34 41.62
CA PRO A 141 -41.71 -56.30 40.33
C PRO A 141 -40.62 -56.47 39.27
N SER A 142 -40.59 -57.64 38.66
CA SER A 142 -39.93 -57.88 37.38
C SER A 142 -40.47 -56.89 36.34
N ILE A 143 -39.64 -55.97 35.87
CA ILE A 143 -39.92 -55.13 34.69
C ILE A 143 -39.02 -55.59 33.53
N PRO A 144 -39.57 -55.81 32.32
CA PRO A 144 -38.90 -56.51 31.23
C PRO A 144 -37.72 -55.70 30.67
N ALA A 145 -36.68 -56.44 30.30
CA ALA A 145 -35.53 -55.95 29.56
C ALA A 145 -35.94 -55.39 28.19
N ASN A 146 -36.12 -54.07 28.07
CA ASN A 146 -36.03 -53.38 26.79
C ASN A 146 -35.79 -51.86 26.96
N LYS A 147 -34.52 -51.42 27.06
CA LYS A 147 -34.12 -50.01 26.86
C LYS A 147 -32.81 -49.85 26.06
N PRO A 148 -32.70 -50.35 24.82
CA PRO A 148 -31.59 -50.04 23.91
C PRO A 148 -31.78 -48.71 23.13
N LYS A 149 -32.75 -47.87 23.49
CA LYS A 149 -33.03 -46.56 22.83
C LYS A 149 -32.55 -45.35 23.64
N LEU A 150 -32.48 -45.44 24.97
CA LEU A 150 -32.16 -44.31 25.86
C LEU A 150 -30.65 -44.01 25.94
N ASN A 151 -29.82 -45.01 25.66
CA ASN A 151 -28.35 -44.93 25.63
C ASN A 151 -27.81 -44.21 24.38
N ASN A 152 -28.57 -44.22 23.28
CA ASN A 152 -28.12 -43.66 22.01
C ASN A 152 -28.35 -42.14 21.94
N GLU A 153 -29.46 -41.66 22.53
CA GLU A 153 -29.77 -40.23 22.62
C GLU A 153 -28.86 -39.50 23.62
N SER A 154 -28.56 -40.11 24.77
CA SER A 154 -27.62 -39.55 25.73
C SER A 154 -26.19 -39.48 25.17
N ALA A 155 -25.77 -40.47 24.38
CA ALA A 155 -24.50 -40.43 23.67
C ALA A 155 -24.46 -39.32 22.61
N ALA A 156 -25.56 -39.12 21.86
CA ALA A 156 -25.66 -38.05 20.88
C ALA A 156 -25.63 -36.65 21.53
N ILE A 157 -26.30 -36.47 22.67
CA ILE A 157 -26.29 -35.21 23.43
C ILE A 157 -24.86 -34.90 23.93
N SER A 158 -24.15 -35.88 24.48
CA SER A 158 -22.77 -35.67 24.94
C SER A 158 -21.83 -35.30 23.80
N GLN A 159 -22.01 -35.86 22.60
CA GLN A 159 -21.23 -35.49 21.42
C GLN A 159 -21.50 -34.05 20.97
N ILE A 160 -22.75 -33.60 21.05
CA ILE A 160 -23.12 -32.20 20.73
C ILE A 160 -22.51 -31.24 21.76
N ILE A 161 -22.57 -31.57 23.05
CA ILE A 161 -21.96 -30.73 24.09
C ILE A 161 -20.46 -30.62 23.86
N GLN A 162 -19.79 -31.74 23.59
CA GLN A 162 -18.35 -31.75 23.35
C GLN A 162 -17.96 -30.98 22.08
N SER A 163 -18.78 -31.03 21.02
CA SER A 163 -18.52 -30.25 19.81
C SER A 163 -18.76 -28.75 20.02
N VAL A 164 -19.78 -28.36 20.79
CA VAL A 164 -20.02 -26.96 21.15
C VAL A 164 -18.89 -26.42 22.03
N GLU A 165 -18.45 -27.18 23.04
CA GLU A 165 -17.30 -26.80 23.88
C GLU A 165 -16.04 -26.59 23.03
N SER A 166 -15.75 -27.53 22.13
CA SER A 166 -14.61 -27.41 21.21
C SER A 166 -14.73 -26.19 20.29
N ASN A 167 -15.93 -25.89 19.79
CA ASN A 167 -16.16 -24.75 18.91
C ASN A 167 -16.00 -23.41 19.66
N VAL A 168 -16.46 -23.35 20.91
CA VAL A 168 -16.27 -22.18 21.77
C VAL A 168 -14.79 -21.96 22.05
N GLU A 169 -14.06 -23.01 22.40
CA GLU A 169 -12.62 -22.93 22.65
C GLU A 169 -11.85 -22.48 21.40
N GLN A 170 -12.18 -23.04 20.24
CA GLN A 170 -11.60 -22.61 18.97
C GLN A 170 -11.92 -21.14 18.67
N SER A 171 -13.17 -20.72 18.86
CA SER A 171 -13.60 -19.33 18.62
C SER A 171 -12.85 -18.34 19.53
N LEU A 172 -12.60 -18.71 20.78
CA LEU A 172 -11.81 -17.88 21.71
C LEU A 172 -10.35 -17.76 21.27
N GLN A 173 -9.73 -18.88 20.86
CA GLN A 173 -8.36 -18.86 20.35
C GLN A 173 -8.23 -18.02 19.08
N GLU A 174 -9.22 -18.08 18.19
CA GLU A 174 -9.27 -17.24 16.99
C GLU A 174 -9.40 -15.75 17.33
N GLN A 175 -10.21 -15.39 18.34
CA GLN A 175 -10.33 -14.00 18.80
C GLN A 175 -9.01 -13.47 19.38
N ASP A 176 -8.33 -14.25 20.22
CA ASP A 176 -7.04 -13.86 20.80
C ASP A 176 -5.97 -13.69 19.70
N ALA A 177 -5.88 -14.65 18.78
CA ALA A 177 -4.95 -14.56 17.65
C ALA A 177 -5.22 -13.34 16.76
N LEU A 178 -6.49 -12.99 16.57
CA LEU A 178 -6.90 -11.82 15.80
C LEU A 178 -6.52 -10.52 16.51
N ALA A 179 -6.74 -10.42 17.82
CA ALA A 179 -6.34 -9.27 18.62
C ALA A 179 -4.82 -9.06 18.60
N ASP A 180 -4.04 -10.14 18.72
CA ASP A 180 -2.59 -10.12 18.59
C ASP A 180 -2.13 -9.67 17.20
N HIS A 181 -2.82 -10.10 16.15
CA HIS A 181 -2.51 -9.71 14.79
C HIS A 181 -2.76 -8.21 14.56
N TYR A 182 -3.87 -7.67 15.06
CA TYR A 182 -4.17 -6.23 14.94
C TYR A 182 -3.22 -5.37 15.76
N SER A 183 -2.92 -5.73 17.01
CA SER A 183 -2.01 -4.96 17.85
C SER A 183 -0.60 -4.88 17.25
N LYS A 184 -0.05 -6.00 16.74
CA LYS A 184 1.24 -6.00 16.03
C LYS A 184 1.21 -5.14 14.78
N ARG A 185 0.09 -5.14 14.05
CA ARG A 185 -0.07 -4.32 12.85
C ARG A 185 -0.14 -2.83 13.21
N GLU A 186 -0.86 -2.47 14.26
CA GLU A 186 -0.96 -1.08 14.74
C GLU A 186 0.42 -0.52 15.09
N VAL A 187 1.20 -1.22 15.91
CA VAL A 187 2.58 -0.84 16.25
C VAL A 187 3.47 -0.72 15.00
N SER A 188 3.31 -1.62 14.03
CA SER A 188 4.05 -1.55 12.77
C SER A 188 3.69 -0.30 11.95
N LEU A 189 2.40 0.07 11.91
CA LEU A 189 1.95 1.26 11.17
C LEU A 189 2.44 2.56 11.82
N GLU A 190 2.51 2.64 13.15
CA GLU A 190 3.03 3.80 13.87
C GLU A 190 4.49 4.13 13.53
N ASN A 191 5.27 3.10 13.16
CA ASN A 191 6.67 3.21 12.81
C ASN A 191 6.91 3.39 11.30
N ILE A 192 5.88 3.43 10.45
CA ILE A 192 6.09 3.66 9.02
C ILE A 192 6.06 5.18 8.74
N PRO A 193 7.16 5.78 8.23
CA PRO A 193 7.24 7.21 7.91
C PRO A 193 6.18 7.64 6.88
N THR A 194 5.04 8.14 7.35
CA THR A 194 3.90 8.50 6.49
C THR A 194 3.52 9.97 6.63
N ILE A 195 3.87 10.60 7.74
CA ILE A 195 3.53 12.00 8.03
C ILE A 195 4.54 12.93 7.37
N ARG A 196 4.03 14.02 6.77
CA ARG A 196 4.89 15.08 6.24
C ARG A 196 5.60 15.81 7.39
N PRO A 197 6.95 15.95 7.37
CA PRO A 197 7.71 16.50 8.50
C PRO A 197 7.53 18.02 8.71
N LEU A 198 6.80 18.71 7.84
CA LEU A 198 6.51 20.14 7.95
C LEU A 198 5.02 20.42 7.71
N LEU A 199 4.46 21.32 8.50
CA LEU A 199 3.15 21.94 8.28
C LEU A 199 3.27 22.98 7.15
N GLY A 200 3.41 22.50 5.90
CA GLY A 200 3.57 23.31 4.70
C GLY A 200 4.94 23.17 4.01
N GLY A 201 5.42 24.28 3.46
CA GLY A 201 6.66 24.34 2.66
C GLY A 201 6.47 23.84 1.23
N ARG A 202 7.35 24.29 0.32
CA ARG A 202 7.31 23.91 -1.10
C ARG A 202 8.36 22.83 -1.37
N ILE A 203 7.96 21.74 -2.02
CA ILE A 203 8.93 20.75 -2.53
C ILE A 203 9.73 21.43 -3.63
N THR A 204 11.04 21.54 -3.43
CA THR A 204 11.95 22.15 -4.41
C THR A 204 12.60 21.11 -5.29
N ASP A 205 12.99 19.97 -4.72
CA ASP A 205 13.58 18.84 -5.45
C ASP A 205 13.02 17.52 -4.92
N ILE A 206 12.66 16.62 -5.83
CA ILE A 206 12.19 15.27 -5.53
C ILE A 206 13.37 14.29 -5.34
N TYR A 207 13.07 13.14 -4.76
CA TYR A 207 13.99 12.00 -4.72
C TYR A 207 14.27 11.48 -6.14
N GLY A 208 15.51 11.06 -6.38
CA GLY A 208 15.91 10.40 -7.62
C GLY A 208 16.97 11.16 -8.41
N VAL A 209 17.03 10.91 -9.72
CA VAL A 209 18.07 11.47 -10.57
C VAL A 209 17.75 12.92 -10.93
N ARG A 210 18.68 13.84 -10.64
CA ARG A 210 18.61 15.23 -11.08
C ARG A 210 19.82 15.61 -11.93
N ILE A 211 19.62 16.55 -12.85
CA ILE A 211 20.71 17.14 -13.63
C ILE A 211 21.32 18.26 -12.80
N ASP A 212 22.62 18.17 -12.51
CA ASP A 212 23.35 19.23 -11.85
C ASP A 212 23.33 20.50 -12.74
N PRO A 213 22.81 21.64 -12.24
CA PRO A 213 22.60 22.83 -13.06
C PRO A 213 23.91 23.49 -13.53
N PHE A 214 25.04 23.17 -12.90
CA PHE A 214 26.35 23.74 -13.24
C PHE A 214 27.18 22.78 -14.09
N LEU A 215 27.15 21.48 -13.77
CA LEU A 215 27.98 20.47 -14.41
C LEU A 215 27.23 19.72 -15.54
N LYS A 216 25.92 19.90 -15.68
CA LYS A 216 25.02 19.17 -16.60
C LYS A 216 25.15 17.65 -16.51
N ARG A 217 25.57 17.14 -15.34
CA ARG A 217 25.73 15.70 -15.07
C ARG A 217 24.58 15.19 -14.23
N SER A 218 24.17 13.96 -14.51
CA SER A 218 23.23 13.23 -13.66
C SER A 218 23.84 13.01 -12.28
N LYS A 219 23.12 13.42 -11.23
CA LYS A 219 23.45 13.19 -9.84
C LYS A 219 22.22 12.65 -9.11
N HIS A 220 22.41 11.59 -8.34
CA HIS A 220 21.35 11.04 -7.50
C HIS A 220 21.09 11.95 -6.29
N HIS A 221 19.83 12.31 -6.11
CA HIS A 221 19.31 13.02 -4.96
C HIS A 221 18.66 12.02 -4.01
N GLY A 222 19.38 11.69 -2.94
CA GLY A 222 18.96 10.69 -1.96
C GLY A 222 17.92 11.18 -0.95
N GLY A 223 17.15 12.21 -1.26
CA GLY A 223 16.17 12.79 -0.34
C GLY A 223 15.11 13.64 -1.04
N LEU A 224 14.19 14.18 -0.24
CA LEU A 224 13.19 15.16 -0.66
C LEU A 224 13.56 16.52 -0.06
N ASP A 225 13.69 17.55 -0.88
CA ASP A 225 14.00 18.90 -0.41
C ASP A 225 12.72 19.72 -0.28
N ILE A 226 12.49 20.25 0.92
CA ILE A 226 11.32 21.07 1.25
C ILE A 226 11.82 22.44 1.72
N ALA A 227 11.52 23.49 0.94
CA ALA A 227 11.84 24.85 1.30
C ALA A 227 10.82 25.40 2.31
N ALA A 228 11.32 25.95 3.42
CA ALA A 228 10.56 26.61 4.46
C ALA A 228 11.36 27.75 5.11
N PRO A 229 10.70 28.76 5.72
CA PRO A 229 11.39 29.81 6.48
C PRO A 229 12.25 29.27 7.62
N VAL A 230 13.26 30.05 8.02
CA VAL A 230 14.08 29.69 9.19
C VAL A 230 13.22 29.75 10.45
N GLY A 231 13.34 28.71 11.29
CA GLY A 231 12.56 28.58 12.53
C GLY A 231 11.29 27.76 12.41
N THR A 232 10.92 27.30 11.20
CA THR A 232 9.80 26.37 11.02
C THR A 232 10.02 25.08 11.81
N GLN A 233 8.98 24.65 12.52
CA GLN A 233 9.02 23.40 13.28
C GLN A 233 9.10 22.19 12.34
N VAL A 234 9.92 21.22 12.72
CA VAL A 234 10.11 19.97 11.98
C VAL A 234 9.66 18.82 12.87
N PHE A 235 8.73 18.01 12.39
CA PHE A 235 8.13 16.89 13.10
C PHE A 235 8.70 15.56 12.60
N ALA A 236 8.69 14.54 13.45
CA ALA A 236 9.05 13.19 13.05
C ALA A 236 7.93 12.61 12.13
N PRO A 237 8.28 12.00 10.98
CA PRO A 237 7.29 11.39 10.08
C PRO A 237 6.53 10.17 10.63
N ALA A 238 7.03 9.58 11.72
CA ALA A 238 6.51 8.39 12.40
C ALA A 238 7.12 8.27 13.80
N ALA A 239 6.59 7.36 14.63
CA ALA A 239 7.21 6.97 15.89
C ALA A 239 8.55 6.27 15.65
N GLY A 240 9.52 6.46 16.53
CA GLY A 240 10.85 5.88 16.37
C GLY A 240 11.87 6.37 17.38
N LYS A 241 13.08 5.84 17.29
CA LYS A 241 14.21 6.14 18.18
C LYS A 241 15.24 7.01 17.50
N ILE A 242 15.66 8.09 18.15
CA ILE A 242 16.76 8.91 17.66
C ILE A 242 18.08 8.11 17.79
N ILE A 243 18.71 7.81 16.65
CA ILE A 243 19.98 7.09 16.58
C ILE A 243 21.19 8.02 16.34
N TYR A 244 20.95 9.24 15.87
CA TYR A 244 22.03 10.19 15.58
C TYR A 244 21.55 11.65 15.63
N VAL A 245 22.38 12.52 16.22
CA VAL A 245 22.14 13.98 16.24
C VAL A 245 23.43 14.72 15.93
N ARG A 246 23.42 15.56 14.90
CA ARG A 246 24.50 16.51 14.57
C ARG A 246 24.07 17.94 14.84
N ARG A 247 24.62 18.55 15.88
CA ARG A 247 24.30 19.94 16.27
C ARG A 247 25.20 21.00 15.62
N LYS A 248 26.41 20.61 15.20
CA LYS A 248 27.39 21.54 14.60
C LYS A 248 27.19 21.61 13.08
N TYR A 249 27.14 22.82 12.57
CA TYR A 249 27.19 23.11 11.14
C TYR A 249 28.64 23.34 10.71
N VAL A 250 29.04 22.76 9.57
CA VAL A 250 30.32 23.03 8.92
C VAL A 250 30.02 23.52 7.51
N LYS A 251 30.55 24.69 7.16
CA LYS A 251 30.31 25.31 5.85
C LYS A 251 30.77 24.39 4.73
N ASN A 252 29.94 24.26 3.70
CA ASN A 252 30.20 23.47 2.49
C ASN A 252 30.50 21.97 2.73
N ARG A 253 30.07 21.37 3.87
CA ARG A 253 30.24 19.93 4.14
C ARG A 253 29.00 19.24 4.71
N GLY A 254 28.58 18.18 4.01
CA GLY A 254 27.53 17.25 4.44
C GLY A 254 26.17 17.91 4.64
N TYR A 255 25.30 17.27 5.43
CA TYR A 255 23.89 17.64 5.61
C TYR A 255 23.61 18.85 6.53
N GLY A 256 24.61 19.59 6.97
CA GLY A 256 24.42 20.62 8.02
C GLY A 256 23.99 20.03 9.37
N LYS A 257 23.09 20.68 10.11
CA LYS A 257 22.52 20.11 11.34
C LYS A 257 21.51 19.02 10.94
N CYS A 258 21.54 17.86 11.59
CA CYS A 258 20.63 16.78 11.24
C CYS A 258 20.29 15.88 12.44
N VAL A 259 19.16 15.20 12.33
CA VAL A 259 18.69 14.13 13.24
C VAL A 259 18.38 12.92 12.37
N LYS A 260 18.77 11.72 12.81
CA LYS A 260 18.34 10.46 12.19
C LYS A 260 17.53 9.67 13.21
N ILE A 261 16.40 9.17 12.75
CA ILE A 261 15.43 8.39 13.52
C ILE A 261 15.37 7.01 12.86
N ASP A 262 15.46 5.98 13.70
CA ASP A 262 15.21 4.59 13.35
C ASP A 262 13.77 4.29 13.75
N HIS A 263 12.93 3.96 12.78
CA HIS A 263 11.51 3.75 13.00
C HIS A 263 11.22 2.26 13.02
#